data_AF-A0A7S0P3R0-F1
#
_entry.id   AF-A0A7S0P3R0-F1
#
_cell.length_a   1.000
_cell.length_b   1.000
_cell.length_c   1.000
_cell.angle_alpha   90.00
_cell.angle_beta   90.00
_cell.angle_gamma   90.00
#
_symmetry.space_group_name_H-M   'P 1'
#
loop_
_entity.id
_entity.type
_entity.pdbx_description
1 polymer ?
#
loop_
_entity_poly.entity_id
_entity_poly.type
_entity_poly.pdbx_seq_one_letter_code
_entity_poly.pdbx_strand_id
1 'polypeptide(L)'
;SSACTDRVATRLSLRPSTGSASSYLGLVSMLTLLWTRLRHAVPPSKLNYVSHVANGFAVLGSMSDDMLYLRSFMIAATSCNMSYNFLQPKPLMTPVYWGGFFLCAHSVQIVRILREKSDVTMSQREHDLYEHHFMPYGFTPRHFLALMGANASRA
;
A
#
# COMPACT_ATOMS: atom_id res chain seq x y z
N SER A 1 54.15 51.62 9.70
CA SER A 1 52.83 51.00 9.92
C SER A 1 52.33 50.49 8.58
N SER A 2 52.67 49.30 8.09
CA SER A 2 52.64 47.98 8.78
C SER A 2 51.22 47.79 9.35
N ALA A 3 50.28 47.22 8.58
CA ALA A 3 50.05 45.79 8.37
C ALA A 3 49.52 45.08 9.62
N CYS A 4 48.64 44.09 9.42
CA CYS A 4 47.91 43.29 10.44
C CYS A 4 46.82 44.10 11.15
N THR A 5 45.60 43.63 11.39
CA THR A 5 44.93 42.32 11.51
C THR A 5 43.45 42.72 11.73
N ASP A 6 42.35 42.01 11.45
CA ASP A 6 42.07 40.60 11.54
C ASP A 6 40.62 40.39 11.04
N ARG A 7 40.40 39.27 10.35
CA ARG A 7 39.36 38.27 10.63
C ARG A 7 37.88 38.65 10.87
N VAL A 8 37.07 37.94 10.08
CA VAL A 8 35.83 37.23 10.46
C VAL A 8 34.52 38.03 10.35
N ALA A 9 33.89 37.88 9.19
CA ALA A 9 32.46 37.57 9.07
C ALA A 9 32.22 37.13 7.61
N THR A 10 32.64 35.93 7.21
CA THR A 10 31.76 34.75 7.21
C THR A 10 30.29 35.08 6.99
N ARG A 11 29.95 35.79 5.91
CA ARG A 11 28.61 35.65 5.32
C ARG A 11 28.62 34.34 4.54
N LEU A 12 28.20 33.27 5.22
CA LEU A 12 27.63 32.09 4.59
C LEU A 12 26.58 32.60 3.59
N SER A 13 26.95 32.65 2.31
CA SER A 13 25.98 32.67 1.23
C SER A 13 25.40 31.27 1.16
N LEU A 14 24.42 31.00 2.02
CA LEU A 14 23.47 29.91 1.83
C LEU A 14 22.70 30.23 0.54
N ARG A 15 23.29 29.89 -0.61
CA ARG A 15 22.53 29.74 -1.85
C ARG A 15 21.50 28.64 -1.59
N PRO A 16 20.19 28.93 -1.58
CA PRO A 16 19.22 27.85 -1.55
C PRO A 16 19.39 27.05 -2.84
N SER A 17 19.48 25.73 -2.74
CA SER A 17 19.61 24.83 -3.87
C SER A 17 18.35 24.93 -4.75
N THR A 18 18.41 25.77 -5.79
CA THR A 18 17.32 26.04 -6.73
C THR A 18 16.97 24.84 -7.63
N GLY A 19 17.76 23.76 -7.61
CA GLY A 19 17.55 22.57 -8.43
C GLY A 19 16.36 21.70 -7.99
N SER A 20 15.97 21.71 -6.72
CA SER A 20 14.88 20.85 -6.23
C SER A 20 13.49 21.45 -6.53
N ALA A 21 13.35 22.78 -6.36
CA ALA A 21 12.08 23.48 -6.52
C ALA A 21 11.53 23.46 -7.95
N SER A 22 12.39 23.52 -8.98
CA SER A 22 11.98 23.49 -10.39
C SER A 22 11.36 22.14 -10.78
N SER A 23 11.94 21.04 -10.28
CA SER A 23 11.43 19.68 -10.50
C SER A 23 10.05 19.47 -9.85
N TYR A 24 9.85 19.99 -8.64
CA TYR A 24 8.54 19.93 -7.97
C TYR A 24 7.48 20.77 -8.70
N LEU A 25 7.84 21.98 -9.15
CA LEU A 25 6.94 22.84 -9.93
C LEU A 25 6.50 22.17 -11.25
N GLY A 26 7.43 21.52 -11.95
CA GLY A 26 7.13 20.77 -13.17
C GLY A 26 6.22 19.56 -12.92
N LEU A 27 6.48 18.80 -11.85
CA LEU A 27 5.71 17.60 -11.50
C LEU A 27 4.29 17.97 -11.03
N VAL A 28 4.15 19.04 -10.26
CA VAL A 28 2.84 19.59 -9.86
C VAL A 28 2.06 20.10 -11.07
N SER A 29 2.72 20.76 -12.03
CA SER A 29 2.09 21.21 -13.28
C SER A 29 1.63 20.01 -14.15
N MET A 30 2.45 18.97 -14.28
CA MET A 30 2.07 17.73 -14.97
C MET A 30 0.89 17.03 -14.31
N LEU A 31 0.89 16.92 -12.97
CA LEU A 31 -0.20 16.29 -12.22
C LEU A 31 -1.50 17.10 -12.33
N THR A 32 -1.41 18.43 -12.29
CA THR A 32 -2.59 19.31 -12.44
C THR A 32 -3.14 19.31 -13.86
N LEU A 33 -2.30 19.14 -14.89
CA LEU A 33 -2.72 18.96 -16.29
C LEU A 33 -3.34 17.59 -16.56
N LEU A 34 -2.74 16.52 -16.00
CA LEU A 34 -3.31 15.18 -16.05
C LEU A 34 -4.69 15.16 -15.38
N TRP A 35 -4.79 15.85 -14.25
CA TRP A 35 -6.02 16.02 -13.48
C TRP A 35 -7.13 16.77 -14.22
N THR A 36 -6.84 17.89 -14.89
CA THR A 36 -7.84 18.58 -15.71
C THR A 36 -8.28 17.73 -16.90
N ARG A 37 -7.37 16.98 -17.53
CA ARG A 37 -7.70 16.05 -18.62
C ARG A 37 -8.59 14.90 -18.17
N LEU A 38 -8.29 14.27 -17.03
CA LEU A 38 -9.14 13.22 -16.47
C LEU A 38 -10.52 13.75 -16.07
N ARG A 39 -10.62 14.95 -15.49
CA ARG A 39 -11.91 15.57 -15.14
C ARG A 39 -12.79 15.86 -16.36
N HIS A 40 -12.20 16.27 -17.49
CA HIS A 40 -12.97 16.49 -18.71
C HIS A 40 -13.43 15.21 -19.40
N ALA A 41 -12.73 14.09 -19.20
CA ALA A 41 -13.06 12.82 -19.82
C ALA A 41 -14.24 12.08 -19.14
N VAL A 42 -14.57 12.39 -17.88
CA VAL A 42 -15.56 11.64 -17.10
C VAL A 42 -16.79 12.50 -16.76
N PRO A 43 -17.96 12.21 -17.35
CA PRO A 43 -19.18 12.92 -17.01
C PRO A 43 -19.65 12.61 -15.58
N PRO A 44 -20.21 13.59 -14.85
CA PRO A 44 -20.56 13.45 -13.42
C PRO A 44 -21.62 12.38 -13.14
N SER A 45 -22.47 12.03 -14.11
CA SER A 45 -23.44 10.94 -13.99
C SER A 45 -22.77 9.57 -13.83
N LYS A 46 -21.59 9.37 -14.44
CA LYS A 46 -20.82 8.12 -14.32
C LYS A 46 -20.11 7.98 -12.98
N LEU A 47 -19.83 9.09 -12.28
CA LEU A 47 -19.14 9.08 -11.00
C LEU A 47 -19.99 8.48 -9.88
N ASN A 48 -21.31 8.69 -9.89
CA ASN A 48 -22.21 8.11 -8.89
C ASN A 48 -22.15 6.57 -8.90
N TYR A 49 -22.04 5.95 -10.08
CA TYR A 49 -21.87 4.51 -10.18
C TYR A 49 -20.57 4.02 -9.54
N VAL A 50 -19.48 4.79 -9.64
CA VAL A 50 -18.20 4.45 -9.00
C VAL A 50 -18.34 4.40 -7.47
N SER A 51 -19.10 5.34 -6.89
CA SER A 51 -19.38 5.33 -5.45
C SER A 51 -20.24 4.14 -5.03
N HIS A 52 -21.30 3.81 -5.80
CA HIS A 52 -22.11 2.62 -5.53
C HIS A 52 -21.30 1.32 -5.64
N VAL A 53 -20.42 1.22 -6.64
CA VAL A 53 -19.50 0.07 -6.79
C VAL A 53 -18.52 0.00 -5.62
N ALA A 54 -17.98 1.12 -5.16
CA ALA A 54 -17.12 1.17 -3.98
C ALA A 54 -17.82 0.62 -2.72
N ASN A 55 -19.06 1.05 -2.50
CA ASN A 55 -19.88 0.55 -1.39
C ASN A 55 -20.22 -0.95 -1.55
N GLY A 56 -20.47 -1.41 -2.78
CA GLY A 56 -20.65 -2.83 -3.08
C GLY A 56 -19.43 -3.66 -2.69
N PHE A 57 -18.22 -3.21 -3.03
CA PHE A 57 -16.99 -3.88 -2.60
C PHE A 57 -16.82 -3.86 -1.08
N ALA A 58 -17.21 -2.79 -0.39
CA ALA A 58 -17.15 -2.75 1.06
C ALA A 58 -18.10 -3.79 1.71
N VAL A 59 -19.31 -3.94 1.17
CA VAL A 59 -20.27 -4.96 1.63
C VAL A 59 -19.75 -6.37 1.32
N LEU A 60 -19.23 -6.62 0.11
CA LEU A 60 -18.63 -7.91 -0.24
C LEU A 60 -17.45 -8.25 0.67
N GLY A 61 -16.63 -7.26 1.02
CA GLY A 61 -15.59 -7.41 2.03
C GLY A 61 -16.15 -7.82 3.38
N SER A 62 -17.21 -7.17 3.87
CA SER A 62 -17.83 -7.49 5.16
C SER A 62 -18.47 -8.89 5.21
N MET A 63 -18.84 -9.45 4.07
CA MET A 63 -19.38 -10.81 3.95
C MET A 63 -18.31 -11.89 3.79
N SER A 64 -17.03 -11.51 3.66
CA SER A 64 -15.95 -12.48 3.47
C SER A 64 -15.36 -12.95 4.81
N ASP A 65 -15.27 -14.27 4.99
CA ASP A 65 -14.70 -14.90 6.20
C ASP A 65 -13.17 -14.88 6.18
N ASP A 66 -12.59 -14.86 4.99
CA ASP A 66 -11.15 -14.93 4.78
C ASP A 66 -10.49 -13.55 4.85
N MET A 67 -9.48 -13.45 5.72
CA MET A 67 -8.80 -12.18 5.96
C MET A 67 -8.09 -11.61 4.71
N LEU A 68 -7.66 -12.44 3.75
CA LEU A 68 -7.09 -11.95 2.49
C LEU A 68 -8.13 -11.29 1.59
N TYR A 69 -9.29 -11.94 1.43
CA TYR A 69 -10.37 -11.43 0.60
C TYR A 69 -10.90 -10.12 1.16
N LEU A 70 -11.15 -10.05 2.48
CA LEU A 70 -11.55 -8.83 3.18
C LEU A 70 -10.63 -7.65 2.85
N ARG A 71 -9.30 -7.85 2.97
CA ARG A 71 -8.33 -6.78 2.73
C ARG A 71 -8.27 -6.37 1.26
N SER A 72 -8.38 -7.33 0.34
CA SER A 72 -8.41 -7.03 -1.10
C SER A 72 -9.64 -6.23 -1.52
N PHE A 73 -10.82 -6.56 -0.99
CA PHE A 73 -12.05 -5.83 -1.23
C PHE A 73 -12.00 -4.43 -0.62
N MET A 74 -11.41 -4.26 0.56
CA MET A 74 -11.20 -2.95 1.17
C MET A 74 -10.26 -2.06 0.34
N ILE A 75 -9.23 -2.63 -0.28
CA ILE A 75 -8.35 -1.92 -1.23
C ILE A 75 -9.14 -1.48 -2.45
N ALA A 76 -9.93 -2.38 -3.05
CA ALA A 76 -10.77 -2.06 -4.21
C ALA A 76 -11.77 -0.95 -3.87
N ALA A 77 -12.52 -1.07 -2.77
CA ALA A 77 -13.46 -0.07 -2.29
C ALA A 77 -12.78 1.29 -2.06
N THR A 78 -11.64 1.31 -1.38
CA THR A 78 -10.89 2.54 -1.10
C THR A 78 -10.36 3.17 -2.37
N SER A 79 -9.89 2.37 -3.34
CA SER A 79 -9.41 2.89 -4.64
C SER A 79 -10.54 3.53 -5.44
N CYS A 80 -11.71 2.90 -5.52
CA CYS A 80 -12.89 3.46 -6.19
C CYS A 80 -13.37 4.74 -5.49
N ASN A 81 -13.42 4.75 -4.16
CA ASN A 81 -13.83 5.92 -3.39
C ASN A 81 -12.83 7.08 -3.54
N MET A 82 -11.52 6.76 -3.60
CA MET A 82 -10.47 7.75 -3.87
C MET A 82 -10.62 8.33 -5.26
N SER A 83 -10.85 7.50 -6.29
CA SER A 83 -11.13 7.97 -7.66
C SER A 83 -12.39 8.84 -7.72
N TYR A 84 -13.45 8.49 -7.00
CA TYR A 84 -14.66 9.31 -6.91
C TYR A 84 -14.40 10.69 -6.30
N ASN A 85 -13.75 10.74 -5.13
CA ASN A 85 -13.45 12.00 -4.42
C ASN A 85 -12.42 12.86 -5.17
N PHE A 86 -11.55 12.22 -5.95
CA PHE A 86 -10.63 12.90 -6.85
C PHE A 86 -11.46 13.49 -8.03
N LEU A 87 -12.19 12.70 -8.80
CA LEU A 87 -12.87 13.20 -10.02
C LEU A 87 -14.06 14.16 -9.77
N GLN A 88 -14.48 14.38 -8.53
CA GLN A 88 -15.55 15.33 -8.21
C GLN A 88 -15.23 16.78 -8.65
N PRO A 89 -16.27 17.59 -8.99
CA PRO A 89 -16.09 18.99 -9.40
C PRO A 89 -15.37 19.84 -8.36
N LYS A 90 -15.64 19.58 -7.07
CA LYS A 90 -14.91 20.13 -5.94
C LYS A 90 -14.11 18.99 -5.29
N PRO A 91 -12.81 18.88 -5.57
CA PRO A 91 -12.03 17.75 -5.10
C PRO A 91 -11.86 17.82 -3.59
N LEU A 92 -12.28 16.75 -2.91
CA LEU A 92 -12.06 16.60 -1.48
C LEU A 92 -10.73 15.89 -1.27
N MET A 93 -9.66 16.68 -1.16
CA MET A 93 -8.30 16.15 -0.99
C MET A 93 -8.11 15.41 0.33
N THR A 94 -8.83 15.80 1.39
CA THR A 94 -8.76 15.15 2.70
C THR A 94 -9.13 13.66 2.64
N PRO A 95 -10.30 13.25 2.10
CA PRO A 95 -10.63 11.85 1.82
C PRO A 95 -9.62 11.13 0.93
N VAL A 96 -9.02 11.81 -0.04
CA VAL A 96 -8.02 11.20 -0.94
C VAL A 96 -6.76 10.82 -0.17
N TYR A 97 -6.25 11.71 0.69
CA TYR A 97 -5.07 11.42 1.52
C TYR A 97 -5.35 10.29 2.53
N TRP A 98 -6.52 10.32 3.17
CA TRP A 98 -6.94 9.23 4.06
C TRP A 98 -7.13 7.91 3.31
N GLY A 99 -7.70 7.95 2.11
CA GLY A 99 -7.84 6.80 1.22
C GLY A 99 -6.47 6.20 0.88
N GLY A 100 -5.49 7.03 0.54
CA GLY A 100 -4.11 6.59 0.32
C GLY A 100 -3.49 5.94 1.56
N PHE A 101 -3.69 6.51 2.74
CA PHE A 101 -3.22 5.94 4.00
C PHE A 101 -3.83 4.55 4.26
N PHE A 102 -5.15 4.41 4.13
CA PHE A 102 -5.83 3.11 4.29
C PHE A 102 -5.39 2.10 3.24
N LEU A 103 -5.24 2.53 1.99
CA LEU A 103 -4.75 1.69 0.89
C LEU A 103 -3.36 1.12 1.21
N CYS A 104 -2.44 1.95 1.70
CA CYS A 104 -1.11 1.53 2.14
C CYS A 104 -1.20 0.55 3.32
N ALA A 105 -1.98 0.87 4.34
CA ALA A 105 -2.14 0.02 5.51
C ALA A 105 -2.69 -1.37 5.15
N HIS A 106 -3.72 -1.44 4.29
CA HIS A 106 -4.27 -2.70 3.80
C HIS A 106 -3.25 -3.47 2.95
N SER A 107 -2.49 -2.77 2.10
CA SER A 107 -1.45 -3.40 1.25
C SER A 107 -0.34 -4.03 2.08
N VAL A 108 0.16 -3.34 3.12
CA VAL A 108 1.18 -3.88 4.04
C VAL A 108 0.67 -5.16 4.71
N GLN A 109 -0.60 -5.19 5.12
CA GLN A 109 -1.17 -6.36 5.77
C GLN A 109 -1.34 -7.53 4.80
N ILE A 110 -1.73 -7.28 3.55
CA ILE A 110 -1.73 -8.31 2.50
C ILE A 110 -0.33 -8.86 2.29
N VAL A 111 0.69 -8.01 2.18
CA VAL A 111 2.08 -8.45 2.03
C VAL A 111 2.53 -9.29 3.22
N ARG A 112 2.19 -8.91 4.45
CA ARG A 112 2.48 -9.71 5.64
C ARG A 112 1.84 -11.10 5.57
N ILE A 113 0.55 -11.17 5.23
CA ILE A 113 -0.16 -12.46 5.11
C ILE A 113 0.42 -13.31 3.98
N LEU A 114 0.78 -12.69 2.85
CA LEU A 114 1.41 -13.40 1.72
C LEU A 114 2.80 -13.93 2.10
N ARG A 115 3.60 -13.18 2.85
CA ARG A 115 4.89 -13.65 3.37
C ARG A 115 4.70 -14.81 4.36
N GLU A 116 3.73 -14.72 5.25
CA GLU A 116 3.37 -15.81 6.17
C GLU A 116 2.86 -17.07 5.44
N LYS A 117 2.23 -16.91 4.26
CA LYS A 117 1.86 -18.05 3.41
C LYS A 117 3.05 -18.60 2.62
N SER A 118 3.99 -17.75 2.22
CA SER A 118 5.18 -18.14 1.44
C SER A 118 6.21 -18.93 2.25
N ASP A 119 6.31 -18.72 3.57
CA ASP A 119 7.19 -19.52 4.45
C ASP A 119 6.64 -20.94 4.73
N VAL A 120 5.46 -21.28 4.21
CA VAL A 120 4.86 -22.63 4.30
C VAL A 120 5.09 -23.38 2.97
N THR A 121 6.31 -23.33 2.42
CA THR A 121 6.71 -24.25 1.36
C THR A 121 7.35 -25.46 2.00
N MET A 122 6.54 -26.49 2.29
CA MET A 122 7.03 -27.83 2.60
C MET A 122 7.79 -28.38 1.39
N SER A 123 8.96 -28.98 1.62
CA SER A 123 9.60 -29.80 0.58
C SER A 123 8.71 -30.98 0.20
N GLN A 124 8.84 -31.50 -1.03
CA GLN A 124 8.02 -32.60 -1.55
C GLN A 124 7.95 -33.80 -0.57
N ARG A 125 9.07 -34.07 0.12
CA ARG A 125 9.21 -35.15 1.10
C ARG A 125 8.45 -34.88 2.41
N GLU A 126 8.38 -33.63 2.83
CA GLU A 126 7.61 -33.21 4.02
C GLU A 126 6.11 -33.18 3.73
N HIS A 127 5.74 -32.82 2.50
CA HIS A 127 4.36 -32.87 2.03
C HIS A 127 3.82 -34.31 2.03
N ASP A 128 4.58 -35.27 1.49
CA ASP A 128 4.20 -36.69 1.49
C ASP A 128 4.06 -37.26 2.92
N LEU A 129 4.97 -36.86 3.83
CA LEU A 129 4.92 -37.28 5.22
C LEU A 129 3.69 -36.69 5.95
N TYR A 130 3.35 -35.43 5.65
CA TYR A 130 2.15 -34.77 6.15
C TYR A 130 0.87 -35.43 5.62
N GLU A 131 0.78 -35.72 4.31
CA GLU A 131 -0.37 -36.38 3.69
C GLU A 131 -0.62 -37.78 4.25
N HIS A 132 0.43 -38.59 4.45
CA HIS A 132 0.27 -39.96 4.92
C HIS A 132 0.03 -40.12 6.42
N HIS A 133 0.59 -39.25 7.26
CA HIS A 133 0.55 -39.46 8.71
C HIS A 133 -0.26 -38.43 9.50
N PHE A 134 -0.51 -37.23 8.96
CA PHE A 134 -1.10 -36.13 9.73
C PHE A 134 -2.42 -35.61 9.15
N MET A 135 -2.61 -35.71 7.83
CA MET A 135 -3.86 -35.37 7.13
C MET A 135 -5.08 -36.20 7.60
N PRO A 136 -4.96 -37.53 7.85
CA PRO A 136 -6.09 -38.34 8.35
C PRO A 136 -6.62 -37.90 9.72
N TYR A 137 -5.80 -37.20 10.51
CA TYR A 137 -6.13 -36.74 11.86
C TYR A 137 -6.51 -35.26 11.91
N GLY A 138 -6.69 -34.59 10.76
CA GLY A 138 -7.13 -33.19 10.68
C GLY A 138 -6.09 -32.17 11.17
N PHE A 139 -4.81 -32.55 11.18
CA PHE A 139 -3.75 -31.71 11.73
C PHE A 139 -3.39 -30.58 10.76
N THR A 140 -3.17 -29.36 11.24
CA THR A 140 -2.84 -28.22 10.35
C THR A 140 -1.38 -28.26 9.90
N PRO A 141 -1.06 -27.96 8.63
CA PRO A 141 0.31 -28.02 8.09
C PRO A 141 1.33 -27.17 8.86
N ARG A 142 0.87 -26.04 9.43
CA ARG A 142 1.69 -25.12 10.24
C ARG A 142 2.20 -25.76 11.53
N HIS A 143 1.37 -26.56 12.21
CA HIS A 143 1.79 -27.24 13.44
C HIS A 143 2.84 -28.32 13.15
N PHE A 144 2.70 -29.02 12.03
CA PHE A 144 3.69 -30.01 11.60
C PHE A 144 5.03 -29.36 11.24
N LEU A 145 5.05 -28.25 10.49
CA LEU A 145 6.29 -27.50 10.22
C LEU A 145 6.96 -26.97 11.50
N ALA A 146 6.17 -26.46 12.45
CA ALA A 146 6.71 -25.99 13.73
C ALA A 146 7.38 -27.13 14.52
N LEU A 147 6.80 -28.34 14.50
CA LEU A 147 7.40 -29.52 15.13
C LEU A 147 8.68 -29.97 14.42
N MET A 148 8.68 -29.98 13.09
CA MET A 148 9.84 -30.37 12.28
C MET A 148 11.01 -29.38 12.43
N GLY A 149 10.73 -28.07 12.42
CA GLY A 149 11.74 -27.03 12.62
C GLY A 149 12.33 -27.03 14.04
N ALA A 150 11.49 -27.27 15.06
CA ALA A 150 11.96 -27.39 16.45
C ALA A 150 12.87 -28.62 16.65
N ASN A 151 12.56 -29.75 16.01
CA ASN A 151 13.41 -30.94 16.01
C ASN A 151 14.76 -30.69 15.34
N ALA A 152 14.77 -30.06 14.16
CA ALA A 152 15.99 -29.76 13.41
C ALA A 152 16.98 -28.85 14.17
N SER A 153 16.50 -28.01 15.08
CA SER A 153 17.36 -27.15 15.93
C SER A 153 18.01 -27.86 17.12
N ARG A 154 17.58 -29.10 17.43
CA ARG A 154 18.06 -29.92 18.55
C ARG A 154 18.98 -31.06 18.13
N ALA A 155 19.09 -31.34 16.84
CA ALA A 155 19.96 -32.35 16.25
C ALA A 155 21.28 -31.72 15.77
#